data_AF-A0A7G9QM87-F1
#
_entry.id   AF-A0A7G9QM87-F1
#
_cell.length_a   1.000
_cell.length_b   1.000
_cell.length_c   1.000
_cell.angle_alpha   90.00
_cell.angle_beta   90.00
_cell.angle_gamma   90.00
#
_symmetry.space_group_name_H-M   'P 1'
#
loop_
_entity.id
_entity.type
_entity.pdbx_description
1 polymer ?
#
loop_
_entity_poly.entity_id
_entity_poly.type
_entity_poly.pdbx_seq_one_letter_code
_entity_poly.pdbx_strand_id
1 'polypeptide(L)'
;MQYINPIEILDLLEFSDASTINSEVVKKAKRKLHAEIDLSDSGFFEYYGLLLTKSDCDRVIDELANRDFTEFYLYLLSNKMLNTFLVNGDSKVFKNFKQDSIFNLSEFKAFISHYFAEKFDKALLSAFENGNEIELKAILNTSSLIAQKDINLAYKSISSILQSRILEIDEITKDLKNGNSGYVEDNIHETVSLVKTYFSAHLLHYLPEYFQSQILKVANSINFLSNAIWDTFDTTQVSTDLTEYLLTLDISGLDRPTFERNFEIISKRNLEKIEQLKNAPYLKKWSDILTLLGKYDNKIEDKSLSSASVYEKISKLFSVGELNSLSAFADDTRTQIAYSIRGISISMWNKHNDIKNAIASIKIALQIDVSSVDKRKFNEDLLNLQNLEKKHKGILVCYFCDVNNPDDNSAILKTIYKETYRSYIPRKVEFSYNTVTIPRCKSCKEVHSKGSNQFSIYFFAFLVLGVIVGAITEESHFILGGIIGGVIGWVIGTMVQSNSVEKHGIKDGSNSSLKNHPILSERMKQGWTFSKPSA
;
A
#
# COMPACT_ATOMS: atom_id res chain seq x y z
N MET A 1 58.14 18.30 -18.74
CA MET A 1 59.42 17.98 -19.43
C MET A 1 59.47 16.46 -19.63
N GLN A 2 60.14 15.98 -20.67
CA GLN A 2 60.35 14.53 -20.85
C GLN A 2 61.51 14.07 -19.97
N TYR A 3 61.35 12.94 -19.29
CA TYR A 3 62.42 12.31 -18.53
C TYR A 3 63.38 11.61 -19.48
N ILE A 4 64.68 11.87 -19.31
CA ILE A 4 65.77 11.24 -20.07
C ILE A 4 66.82 10.85 -19.04
N ASN A 5 67.32 9.62 -19.09
CA ASN A 5 68.41 9.20 -18.22
C ASN A 5 69.76 9.53 -18.88
N PRO A 6 70.51 10.54 -18.39
CA PRO A 6 71.76 10.96 -19.00
C PRO A 6 72.84 9.87 -18.96
N ILE A 7 72.79 8.94 -18.01
CA ILE A 7 73.75 7.84 -17.91
C ILE A 7 73.51 6.81 -19.02
N GLU A 8 72.24 6.58 -19.37
CA GLU A 8 71.85 5.64 -20.42
C GLU A 8 72.20 6.17 -21.82
N ILE A 9 71.88 7.44 -22.11
CA ILE A 9 72.21 8.05 -23.42
C ILE A 9 73.71 8.25 -23.62
N LEU A 10 74.48 8.34 -22.53
CA LEU A 10 75.94 8.43 -22.58
C LEU A 10 76.62 7.06 -22.67
N ASP A 11 75.86 5.96 -22.64
CA ASP A 11 76.39 4.58 -22.67
C ASP A 11 77.37 4.33 -21.50
N LEU A 12 77.04 4.86 -20.31
CA LEU A 12 77.84 4.76 -19.08
C LEU A 12 77.37 3.61 -18.17
N LEU A 13 76.78 2.57 -18.77
CA LEU A 13 76.19 1.41 -18.09
C LEU A 13 77.21 0.59 -17.28
N GLU A 14 78.49 0.69 -17.62
CA GLU A 14 79.58 -0.02 -16.96
C GLU A 14 79.94 0.52 -15.56
N PHE A 15 79.49 1.73 -15.23
CA PHE A 15 79.76 2.36 -13.94
C PHE A 15 78.66 2.03 -12.93
N SER A 16 79.05 1.43 -11.80
CA SER A 16 78.13 1.09 -10.70
C SER A 16 78.18 2.06 -9.53
N ASP A 17 79.13 3.00 -9.52
CA ASP A 17 79.35 3.96 -8.43
C ASP A 17 79.41 5.38 -8.99
N ALA A 18 78.59 6.29 -8.44
CA ALA A 18 78.56 7.69 -8.82
C ALA A 18 79.92 8.38 -8.70
N SER A 19 80.79 7.93 -7.78
CA SER A 19 82.14 8.49 -7.60
C SER A 19 83.05 8.30 -8.81
N THR A 20 82.75 7.30 -9.65
CA THR A 20 83.53 6.95 -10.83
C THR A 20 83.13 7.75 -12.08
N ILE A 21 81.92 8.35 -12.07
CA ILE A 21 81.42 9.20 -13.15
C ILE A 21 81.90 10.64 -12.90
N ASN A 22 83.14 10.92 -13.30
CA ASN A 22 83.74 12.24 -13.17
C ASN A 22 83.58 13.11 -14.44
N SER A 23 83.94 14.39 -14.34
CA SER A 23 83.76 15.35 -15.44
C SER A 23 84.51 15.00 -16.73
N GLU A 24 85.62 14.25 -16.66
CA GLU A 24 86.38 13.83 -17.85
C GLU A 24 85.66 12.69 -18.57
N VAL A 25 85.13 11.72 -17.81
CA VAL A 25 84.31 10.61 -18.33
C VAL A 25 83.08 11.16 -19.05
N VAL A 26 82.34 12.06 -18.39
CA VAL A 26 81.14 12.70 -18.97
C VAL A 26 81.49 13.48 -20.24
N LYS A 27 82.57 14.27 -20.25
CA LYS A 27 83.00 15.03 -21.45
C LYS A 27 83.35 14.10 -22.62
N LYS A 28 84.02 12.98 -22.36
CA LYS A 28 84.38 12.00 -23.39
C LYS A 28 83.14 11.33 -23.98
N ALA A 29 82.23 10.85 -23.12
CA ALA A 29 80.99 10.22 -23.54
C ALA A 29 80.07 11.21 -24.29
N LYS A 30 79.98 12.45 -23.82
CA LYS A 30 79.21 13.53 -24.50
C LYS A 30 79.68 13.77 -25.93
N ARG A 31 81.01 13.79 -26.17
CA ARG A 31 81.57 13.92 -27.53
C ARG A 31 81.22 12.73 -28.42
N LYS A 32 81.20 11.51 -27.87
CA LYS A 32 80.76 10.29 -28.60
C LYS A 32 79.30 10.41 -29.00
N LEU A 33 78.41 10.74 -28.06
CA LEU A 33 76.98 10.93 -28.32
C LEU A 33 76.73 12.02 -29.38
N HIS A 34 77.43 13.16 -29.30
CA HIS A 34 77.29 14.22 -30.29
C HIS A 34 77.74 13.81 -31.69
N ALA A 35 78.83 13.04 -31.78
CA ALA A 35 79.29 12.50 -33.06
C ALA A 35 78.29 11.48 -33.63
N GLU A 36 77.67 10.66 -32.79
CA GLU A 36 76.62 9.72 -33.20
C GLU A 36 75.39 10.44 -33.75
N ILE A 37 74.97 11.54 -33.11
CA ILE A 37 73.89 12.40 -33.62
C ILE A 37 74.26 13.05 -34.95
N ASP A 38 75.50 13.55 -35.10
CA ASP A 38 75.95 14.17 -36.35
C ASP A 38 76.07 13.17 -37.51
N LEU A 39 76.33 11.91 -37.19
CA LEU A 39 76.44 10.82 -38.17
C LEU A 39 75.08 10.15 -38.48
N SER A 40 74.02 10.47 -37.73
CA SER A 40 72.69 9.90 -37.98
C SER A 40 72.00 10.62 -39.14
N ASP A 41 71.31 9.87 -40.00
CA ASP A 41 70.61 10.42 -41.17
C ASP A 41 69.51 11.43 -40.81
N SER A 42 68.97 11.32 -39.58
CA SER A 42 67.90 12.17 -39.07
C SER A 42 68.42 13.39 -38.29
N GLY A 43 69.67 13.39 -37.84
CA GLY A 43 70.23 14.40 -36.94
C GLY A 43 69.68 14.32 -35.51
N PHE A 44 69.05 13.22 -35.13
CA PHE A 44 68.52 12.97 -33.78
C PHE A 44 69.12 11.69 -33.18
N PHE A 45 69.10 11.62 -31.84
CA PHE A 45 69.34 10.39 -31.09
C PHE A 45 68.00 9.74 -30.73
N GLU A 46 67.82 8.46 -31.06
CA GLU A 46 66.60 7.72 -30.74
C GLU A 46 66.68 7.09 -29.34
N TYR A 47 65.78 7.49 -28.44
CA TYR A 47 65.76 7.01 -27.05
C TYR A 47 64.34 6.61 -26.63
N TYR A 48 64.06 5.31 -26.54
CA TYR A 48 62.73 4.75 -26.23
C TYR A 48 61.59 5.35 -27.10
N GLY A 49 61.85 5.59 -28.38
CA GLY A 49 60.91 6.21 -29.32
C GLY A 49 60.86 7.74 -29.26
N LEU A 50 61.68 8.39 -28.42
CA LEU A 50 61.90 9.83 -28.44
C LEU A 50 63.02 10.18 -29.41
N LEU A 51 62.86 11.26 -30.16
CA LEU A 51 63.90 11.84 -31.01
C LEU A 51 64.53 13.02 -30.27
N LEU A 52 65.74 12.83 -29.77
CA LEU A 52 66.43 13.81 -28.93
C LEU A 52 67.39 14.67 -29.76
N THR A 53 67.32 15.98 -29.55
CA THR A 53 68.32 16.91 -30.09
C THR A 53 69.58 16.94 -29.21
N LYS A 54 70.68 17.50 -29.73
CA LYS A 54 71.86 17.79 -28.91
C LYS A 54 71.54 18.67 -27.70
N SER A 55 70.66 19.67 -27.86
CA SER A 55 70.24 20.52 -26.75
C SER A 55 69.44 19.78 -25.68
N ASP A 56 68.59 18.82 -26.07
CA ASP A 56 67.86 17.99 -25.11
C ASP A 56 68.80 17.12 -24.29
N CYS A 57 69.78 16.51 -24.95
CA CYS A 57 70.82 15.70 -24.32
C CYS A 57 71.68 16.56 -23.37
N ASP A 58 72.13 17.73 -23.83
CA ASP A 58 72.99 18.61 -23.05
C ASP A 58 72.32 19.08 -21.76
N ARG A 59 71.03 19.43 -21.82
CA ARG A 59 70.26 19.86 -20.64
C ARG A 59 70.28 18.80 -19.53
N VAL A 60 70.09 17.52 -19.87
CA VAL A 60 70.05 16.44 -18.86
C VAL A 60 71.45 15.96 -18.47
N ILE A 61 72.44 16.08 -19.36
CA ILE A 61 73.84 15.78 -19.04
C ILE A 61 74.39 16.76 -17.99
N ASP A 62 74.02 18.04 -18.08
CA ASP A 62 74.45 19.05 -17.12
C ASP A 62 73.96 18.77 -15.69
N GLU A 63 72.85 18.02 -15.54
CA GLU A 63 72.34 17.58 -14.24
C GLU A 63 73.28 16.61 -13.51
N LEU A 64 74.16 15.89 -14.24
CA LEU A 64 75.18 15.00 -13.65
C LEU A 64 76.23 15.75 -12.83
N ALA A 65 76.27 17.09 -12.90
CA ALA A 65 77.08 17.90 -12.00
C ALA A 65 76.61 17.80 -10.53
N ASN A 66 75.33 17.44 -10.31
CA ASN A 66 74.80 17.15 -8.99
C ASN A 66 75.02 15.67 -8.65
N ARG A 67 75.79 15.41 -7.58
CA ARG A 67 76.12 14.05 -7.15
C ARG A 67 74.90 13.22 -6.78
N ASP A 68 73.91 13.82 -6.12
CA ASP A 68 72.68 13.11 -5.72
C ASP A 68 71.89 12.67 -6.95
N PHE A 69 71.83 13.52 -7.99
CA PHE A 69 71.15 13.18 -9.24
C PHE A 69 71.87 12.06 -9.99
N THR A 70 73.20 12.06 -9.99
CA THR A 70 73.99 10.95 -10.55
C THR A 70 73.66 9.62 -9.86
N GLU A 71 73.56 9.60 -8.53
CA GLU A 71 73.14 8.40 -7.77
C GLU A 71 71.70 7.98 -8.11
N PHE A 72 70.77 8.93 -8.24
CA PHE A 72 69.38 8.63 -8.62
C PHE A 72 69.26 8.09 -10.04
N TYR A 73 70.00 8.63 -11.00
CA TYR A 73 70.04 8.13 -12.37
C TYR A 73 70.64 6.73 -12.46
N LEU A 74 71.70 6.43 -11.68
CA LEU A 74 72.27 5.08 -11.58
C LEU A 74 71.27 4.08 -11.00
N TYR A 75 70.56 4.47 -9.94
CA TYR A 75 69.51 3.62 -9.37
C TYR A 75 68.42 3.34 -10.41
N LEU A 76 67.91 4.37 -11.10
CA LEU A 76 66.86 4.21 -12.11
C LEU A 76 67.33 3.29 -13.25
N LEU A 77 68.59 3.37 -13.66
CA LEU A 77 69.17 2.48 -14.66
C LEU A 77 69.11 1.00 -14.22
N SER A 78 69.36 0.73 -12.93
CA SER A 78 69.23 -0.61 -12.35
C SER A 78 67.76 -1.05 -12.23
N ASN A 79 66.84 -0.12 -12.00
CA ASN A 79 65.39 -0.34 -11.95
C ASN A 79 64.73 -0.07 -13.32
N LYS A 80 65.00 -0.96 -14.27
CA LYS A 80 64.55 -0.82 -15.68
C LYS A 80 63.06 -0.51 -15.82
N MET A 81 62.20 -1.13 -15.01
CA MET A 81 60.74 -0.90 -15.09
C MET A 81 60.35 0.53 -14.74
N LEU A 82 60.92 1.09 -13.66
CA LEU A 82 60.65 2.47 -13.27
C LEU A 82 61.25 3.45 -14.28
N ASN A 83 62.48 3.21 -14.74
CA ASN A 83 63.12 4.07 -15.76
C ASN A 83 62.31 4.11 -17.06
N THR A 84 61.90 2.96 -17.61
CA THR A 84 61.06 2.91 -18.80
C THR A 84 59.71 3.61 -18.57
N PHE A 85 59.08 3.42 -17.41
CA PHE A 85 57.83 4.11 -17.08
C PHE A 85 57.99 5.64 -17.06
N LEU A 86 59.07 6.17 -16.45
CA LEU A 86 59.32 7.61 -16.43
C LEU A 86 59.51 8.18 -17.85
N VAL A 87 60.14 7.42 -18.76
CA VAL A 87 60.36 7.86 -20.14
C VAL A 87 59.05 7.85 -20.95
N ASN A 88 58.40 6.69 -21.06
CA ASN A 88 57.28 6.52 -22.00
C ASN A 88 55.93 6.20 -21.35
N GLY A 89 55.90 5.73 -20.10
CA GLY A 89 54.68 5.36 -19.37
C GLY A 89 54.33 3.86 -19.43
N ASP A 90 55.29 2.97 -19.72
CA ASP A 90 55.06 1.51 -19.72
C ASP A 90 54.52 1.02 -18.36
N SER A 91 53.25 0.60 -18.34
CA SER A 91 52.50 0.21 -17.14
C SER A 91 53.00 -1.07 -16.47
N LYS A 92 53.99 -1.76 -17.04
CA LYS A 92 54.64 -2.91 -16.39
C LYS A 92 55.20 -2.59 -15.00
N VAL A 93 55.55 -1.34 -14.71
CA VAL A 93 56.05 -0.92 -13.39
C VAL A 93 55.06 -1.23 -12.25
N PHE A 94 53.75 -1.25 -12.54
CA PHE A 94 52.72 -1.55 -11.54
C PHE A 94 52.62 -3.04 -11.23
N LYS A 95 53.15 -3.91 -12.11
CA LYS A 95 53.15 -5.36 -11.90
C LYS A 95 54.28 -5.74 -10.95
N ASN A 96 53.93 -6.22 -9.76
CA ASN A 96 54.88 -6.62 -8.72
C ASN A 96 55.81 -5.49 -8.27
N PHE A 97 55.28 -4.28 -8.10
CA PHE A 97 56.02 -3.14 -7.58
C PHE A 97 56.70 -3.50 -6.25
N LYS A 98 58.03 -3.47 -6.23
CA LYS A 98 58.84 -3.77 -5.04
C LYS A 98 59.12 -2.48 -4.30
N GLN A 99 58.91 -2.46 -2.99
CA GLN A 99 59.38 -1.35 -2.18
C GLN A 99 60.89 -1.40 -2.03
N ASP A 100 61.53 -0.26 -2.25
CA ASP A 100 62.97 -0.06 -2.13
C ASP A 100 63.26 1.11 -1.19
N SER A 101 64.36 1.05 -0.44
CA SER A 101 64.66 2.05 0.59
C SER A 101 64.78 3.47 0.04
N ILE A 102 65.21 3.60 -1.22
CA ILE A 102 65.34 4.90 -1.89
C ILE A 102 64.01 5.62 -2.07
N PHE A 103 62.88 4.89 -2.14
CA PHE A 103 61.54 5.48 -2.27
C PHE A 103 61.10 6.22 -1.00
N ASN A 104 61.78 6.01 0.12
CA ASN A 104 61.55 6.78 1.34
C ASN A 104 62.24 8.14 1.33
N LEU A 105 63.28 8.33 0.50
CA LEU A 105 64.03 9.59 0.39
C LEU A 105 63.15 10.68 -0.25
N SER A 106 63.04 11.81 0.44
CA SER A 106 62.22 12.94 0.00
C SER A 106 62.78 13.58 -1.28
N GLU A 107 64.10 13.63 -1.39
CA GLU A 107 64.86 14.15 -2.52
C GLU A 107 64.63 13.32 -3.77
N PHE A 108 64.69 11.99 -3.66
CA PHE A 108 64.42 11.07 -4.76
C PHE A 108 62.97 11.18 -5.24
N LYS A 109 62.00 11.19 -4.32
CA LYS A 109 60.59 11.42 -4.65
C LYS A 109 60.40 12.76 -5.35
N ALA A 110 60.97 13.84 -4.82
CA ALA A 110 60.87 15.16 -5.43
C ALA A 110 61.49 15.23 -6.83
N PHE A 111 62.52 14.42 -7.10
CA PHE A 111 63.21 14.28 -8.37
C PHE A 111 62.35 13.56 -9.42
N ILE A 112 61.80 12.37 -9.10
CA ILE A 112 61.02 11.60 -10.08
C ILE A 112 59.56 12.06 -10.22
N SER A 113 59.01 12.71 -9.19
CA SER A 113 57.56 12.92 -9.04
C SER A 113 56.91 13.65 -10.20
N HIS A 114 57.53 14.70 -10.73
CA HIS A 114 56.95 15.45 -11.85
C HIS A 114 56.74 14.57 -13.11
N TYR A 115 57.72 13.71 -13.40
CA TYR A 115 57.67 12.79 -14.54
C TYR A 115 56.73 11.61 -14.28
N PHE A 116 56.73 11.11 -13.04
CA PHE A 116 55.90 10.00 -12.62
C PHE A 116 54.42 10.37 -12.60
N ALA A 117 54.07 11.53 -12.03
CA ALA A 117 52.69 11.97 -11.81
C ALA A 117 51.87 12.06 -13.10
N GLU A 118 52.41 12.62 -14.18
CA GLU A 118 51.67 12.75 -15.44
C GLU A 118 51.37 11.40 -16.10
N LYS A 119 52.33 10.46 -16.03
CA LYS A 119 52.15 9.11 -16.58
C LYS A 119 51.24 8.26 -15.69
N PHE A 120 51.35 8.44 -14.38
CA PHE A 120 50.49 7.84 -13.38
C PHE A 120 49.03 8.27 -13.60
N ASP A 121 48.77 9.56 -13.78
CA ASP A 121 47.42 10.09 -14.05
C ASP A 121 46.76 9.41 -15.27
N LYS A 122 47.53 9.29 -16.36
CA LYS A 122 47.08 8.64 -17.60
C LYS A 122 46.77 7.16 -17.40
N ALA A 123 47.65 6.42 -16.72
CA ALA A 123 47.44 5.01 -16.43
C ALA A 123 46.23 4.81 -15.50
N LEU A 124 46.10 5.65 -14.47
CA LEU A 124 45.02 5.61 -13.49
C LEU A 124 43.67 5.88 -14.15
N LEU A 125 43.58 6.90 -15.02
CA LEU A 125 42.38 7.19 -15.81
C LEU A 125 41.99 5.98 -16.66
N SER A 126 42.93 5.40 -17.41
CA SER A 126 42.67 4.24 -18.26
C SER A 126 42.14 3.05 -17.45
N ALA A 127 42.71 2.77 -16.27
CA ALA A 127 42.21 1.70 -15.40
C ALA A 127 40.80 2.00 -14.86
N PHE A 128 40.53 3.26 -14.51
CA PHE A 128 39.25 3.70 -13.99
C PHE A 128 38.13 3.63 -15.05
N GLU A 129 38.36 4.14 -16.26
CA GLU A 129 37.37 4.13 -17.34
C GLU A 129 37.05 2.71 -17.85
N ASN A 130 38.04 1.83 -17.88
CA ASN A 130 37.86 0.43 -18.27
C ASN A 130 37.26 -0.44 -17.15
N GLY A 131 37.05 0.12 -15.95
CA GLY A 131 36.57 -0.64 -14.79
C GLY A 131 37.53 -1.75 -14.33
N ASN A 132 38.83 -1.62 -14.61
CA ASN A 132 39.82 -2.63 -14.25
C ASN A 132 40.30 -2.44 -12.81
N GLU A 133 39.58 -3.02 -11.86
CA GLU A 133 39.88 -2.90 -10.42
C GLU A 133 41.29 -3.36 -10.04
N ILE A 134 41.76 -4.45 -10.66
CA ILE A 134 43.07 -5.03 -10.33
C ILE A 134 44.18 -4.06 -10.72
N GLU A 135 44.08 -3.48 -11.91
CA GLU A 135 45.04 -2.51 -12.41
C GLU A 135 44.95 -1.19 -11.63
N LEU A 136 43.74 -0.71 -11.33
CA LEU A 136 43.52 0.50 -10.53
C LEU A 136 44.23 0.41 -9.17
N LYS A 137 44.06 -0.71 -8.45
CA LYS A 137 44.75 -0.98 -7.18
C LYS A 137 46.27 -1.02 -7.34
N ALA A 138 46.75 -1.72 -8.36
CA ALA A 138 48.19 -1.85 -8.62
C ALA A 138 48.83 -0.49 -8.87
N ILE A 139 48.16 0.39 -9.62
CA ILE A 139 48.60 1.76 -9.85
C ILE A 139 48.59 2.55 -8.54
N LEU A 140 47.48 2.58 -7.81
CA LEU A 140 47.35 3.35 -6.57
C LEU A 140 48.36 2.94 -5.48
N ASN A 141 48.79 1.67 -5.43
CA ASN A 141 49.84 1.21 -4.53
C ASN A 141 51.21 1.86 -4.77
N THR A 142 51.42 2.50 -5.93
CA THR A 142 52.64 3.24 -6.25
C THR A 142 52.54 4.74 -5.98
N SER A 143 51.40 5.22 -5.47
CA SER A 143 51.16 6.65 -5.19
C SER A 143 52.14 7.25 -4.20
N SER A 144 52.82 6.44 -3.37
CA SER A 144 53.86 6.88 -2.44
C SER A 144 55.06 7.54 -3.14
N LEU A 145 55.24 7.34 -4.46
CA LEU A 145 56.29 7.97 -5.26
C LEU A 145 55.96 9.42 -5.66
N ILE A 146 54.71 9.86 -5.47
CA ILE A 146 54.26 11.20 -5.84
C ILE A 146 54.55 12.15 -4.67
N ALA A 147 55.30 13.21 -4.96
CA ALA A 147 55.53 14.28 -4.00
C ALA A 147 54.27 15.15 -3.83
N GLN A 148 54.08 15.72 -2.64
CA GLN A 148 52.89 16.52 -2.31
C GLN A 148 52.58 17.63 -3.34
N LYS A 149 53.63 18.26 -3.90
CA LYS A 149 53.50 19.32 -4.90
C LYS A 149 52.85 18.87 -6.23
N ASP A 150 52.94 17.58 -6.56
CA ASP A 150 52.49 17.00 -7.83
C ASP A 150 51.22 16.15 -7.67
N ILE A 151 50.62 16.06 -6.47
CA ILE A 151 49.38 15.28 -6.24
C ILE A 151 48.26 15.73 -7.18
N ASN A 152 48.08 17.04 -7.37
CA ASN A 152 47.07 17.57 -8.28
C ASN A 152 47.34 17.22 -9.74
N LEU A 153 48.61 17.02 -10.11
CA LEU A 153 48.98 16.56 -11.45
C LEU A 153 48.65 15.07 -11.62
N ALA A 154 48.91 14.26 -10.59
CA ALA A 154 48.70 12.82 -10.60
C ALA A 154 47.23 12.36 -10.59
N TYR A 155 46.32 13.21 -10.11
CA TYR A 155 44.89 12.90 -9.98
C TYR A 155 43.98 13.80 -10.81
N LYS A 156 44.57 14.58 -11.73
CA LYS A 156 43.88 15.60 -12.52
C LYS A 156 42.74 15.01 -13.34
N SER A 157 43.02 13.94 -14.10
CA SER A 157 42.09 13.36 -15.06
C SER A 157 40.89 12.72 -14.37
N ILE A 158 41.10 11.96 -13.30
CA ILE A 158 39.98 11.41 -12.50
C ILE A 158 39.17 12.55 -11.87
N SER A 159 39.83 13.59 -11.36
CA SER A 159 39.12 14.74 -10.79
C SER A 159 38.24 15.44 -11.83
N SER A 160 38.74 15.56 -13.07
CA SER A 160 38.00 16.16 -14.19
C SER A 160 36.82 15.30 -14.64
N ILE A 161 36.99 13.98 -14.78
CA ILE A 161 35.87 13.11 -15.23
C ILE A 161 34.76 13.03 -14.19
N LEU A 162 35.09 12.96 -12.90
CA LEU A 162 34.09 12.99 -11.83
C LEU A 162 33.34 14.33 -11.84
N GLN A 163 34.05 15.44 -12.00
CA GLN A 163 33.43 16.76 -12.07
C GLN A 163 32.51 16.91 -13.30
N SER A 164 32.91 16.38 -14.47
CA SER A 164 32.06 16.37 -15.67
C SER A 164 30.77 15.59 -15.43
N ARG A 165 30.89 14.35 -14.91
CA ARG A 165 29.75 13.50 -14.61
C ARG A 165 28.80 14.10 -13.57
N ILE A 166 29.33 14.80 -12.56
CA ILE A 166 28.51 15.55 -11.59
C ILE A 166 27.71 16.66 -12.28
N LEU A 167 28.35 17.43 -13.16
CA LEU A 167 27.67 18.51 -13.89
C LEU A 167 26.54 17.98 -14.76
N GLU A 168 26.72 16.82 -15.39
CA GLU A 168 25.67 16.17 -16.18
C GLU A 168 24.47 15.74 -15.31
N ILE A 169 24.70 15.16 -14.12
CA ILE A 169 23.61 14.82 -13.19
C ILE A 169 22.92 16.08 -12.64
N ASP A 170 23.69 17.13 -12.34
CA ASP A 170 23.13 18.41 -11.89
C ASP A 170 22.29 19.09 -12.98
N GLU A 171 22.67 18.95 -14.26
CA GLU A 171 21.90 19.42 -15.40
C GLU A 171 20.57 18.66 -15.53
N ILE A 172 20.58 17.33 -15.44
CA ILE A 172 19.34 16.52 -15.39
C ILE A 172 18.44 16.98 -14.24
N THR A 173 19.03 17.18 -13.05
CA THR A 173 18.31 17.64 -11.85
C THR A 173 17.65 19.00 -12.09
N LYS A 174 18.37 19.92 -12.74
CA LYS A 174 17.87 21.26 -13.08
C LYS A 174 16.74 21.19 -14.11
N ASP A 175 16.89 20.37 -15.13
CA ASP A 175 15.89 20.23 -16.19
C ASP A 175 14.59 19.61 -15.68
N LEU A 176 14.68 18.65 -14.75
CA LEU A 176 13.51 18.11 -14.05
C LEU A 176 12.77 19.19 -13.26
N LYS A 177 13.50 19.98 -12.46
CA LYS A 177 12.91 21.07 -11.66
C LYS A 177 12.26 22.16 -12.50
N ASN A 178 12.78 22.39 -13.71
CA ASN A 178 12.24 23.40 -14.64
C ASN A 178 11.15 22.86 -15.57
N GLY A 179 10.87 21.54 -15.55
CA GLY A 179 9.91 20.91 -16.46
C GLY A 179 10.39 20.82 -17.92
N ASN A 180 11.69 20.96 -18.17
CA ASN A 180 12.31 20.90 -19.50
C ASN A 180 12.98 19.55 -19.80
N SER A 181 12.91 18.61 -18.85
CA SER A 181 13.53 17.30 -18.96
C SER A 181 12.90 16.44 -20.05
N GLY A 182 13.74 15.69 -20.77
CA GLY A 182 13.29 14.60 -21.66
C GLY A 182 12.87 13.33 -20.93
N TYR A 183 13.06 13.27 -19.60
CA TYR A 183 12.60 12.14 -18.79
C TYR A 183 11.11 12.24 -18.48
N VAL A 184 10.43 11.11 -18.60
CA VAL A 184 9.03 10.85 -18.29
C VAL A 184 8.93 9.66 -17.34
N GLU A 185 7.74 9.37 -16.83
CA GLU A 185 7.53 8.29 -15.86
C GLU A 185 7.98 6.92 -16.39
N ASP A 186 7.88 6.68 -17.70
CA ASP A 186 8.27 5.41 -18.32
C ASP A 186 9.80 5.20 -18.40
N ASN A 187 10.60 6.27 -18.52
CA ASN A 187 12.06 6.17 -18.72
C ASN A 187 12.90 6.73 -17.56
N ILE A 188 12.27 7.30 -16.53
CA ILE A 188 13.01 7.90 -15.41
C ILE A 188 13.88 6.89 -14.65
N HIS A 189 13.55 5.60 -14.72
CA HIS A 189 14.36 4.51 -14.17
C HIS A 189 15.76 4.40 -14.81
N GLU A 190 15.95 4.91 -16.03
CA GLU A 190 17.26 4.94 -16.72
C GLU A 190 18.28 5.81 -15.96
N THR A 191 17.82 6.81 -15.19
CA THR A 191 18.69 7.66 -14.37
C THR A 191 19.47 6.88 -13.31
N VAL A 192 18.89 5.80 -12.76
CA VAL A 192 19.59 4.90 -11.82
C VAL A 192 20.75 4.20 -12.51
N SER A 193 20.51 3.72 -13.74
CA SER A 193 21.53 3.04 -14.53
C SER A 193 22.66 4.00 -14.94
N LEU A 194 22.30 5.22 -15.30
CA LEU A 194 23.25 6.29 -15.60
C LEU A 194 24.13 6.61 -14.39
N VAL A 195 23.54 6.84 -13.22
CA VAL A 195 24.27 7.11 -11.96
C VAL A 195 25.22 5.98 -11.60
N LYS A 196 24.78 4.71 -11.68
CA LYS A 196 25.63 3.54 -11.42
C LYS A 196 26.80 3.43 -12.39
N THR A 197 26.57 3.78 -13.67
CA THR A 197 27.61 3.79 -14.71
C THR A 197 28.62 4.90 -14.47
N TYR A 198 28.15 6.10 -14.11
CA TYR A 198 29.00 7.27 -13.89
C TYR A 198 29.82 7.17 -12.61
N PHE A 199 29.25 6.56 -11.57
CA PHE A 199 29.81 6.55 -10.23
C PHE A 199 29.85 5.15 -9.65
N SER A 200 30.62 4.25 -10.26
CA SER A 200 30.80 2.89 -9.74
C SER A 200 31.32 2.90 -8.30
N ALA A 201 30.50 2.42 -7.35
CA ALA A 201 30.84 2.37 -5.93
C ALA A 201 32.14 1.59 -5.69
N HIS A 202 32.34 0.48 -6.41
CA HIS A 202 33.54 -0.35 -6.29
C HIS A 202 34.82 0.40 -6.72
N LEU A 203 34.77 1.17 -7.82
CA LEU A 203 35.95 1.94 -8.27
C LEU A 203 36.22 3.14 -7.36
N LEU A 204 35.16 3.84 -6.95
CA LEU A 204 35.26 5.01 -6.07
C LEU A 204 35.83 4.64 -4.69
N HIS A 205 35.50 3.46 -4.16
CA HIS A 205 36.02 2.97 -2.88
C HIS A 205 37.55 2.83 -2.86
N TYR A 206 38.19 2.52 -3.99
CA TYR A 206 39.65 2.42 -4.03
C TYR A 206 40.34 3.78 -4.12
N LEU A 207 39.62 4.85 -4.45
CA LEU A 207 40.24 6.17 -4.60
C LEU A 207 40.76 6.69 -3.24
N PRO A 208 41.92 7.36 -3.22
CA PRO A 208 42.52 7.87 -1.99
C PRO A 208 41.69 8.99 -1.35
N GLU A 209 42.01 9.32 -0.09
CA GLU A 209 41.36 10.39 0.70
C GLU A 209 41.26 11.73 -0.04
N TYR A 210 42.22 12.01 -0.94
CA TYR A 210 42.19 13.14 -1.87
C TYR A 210 40.82 13.35 -2.56
N PHE A 211 40.11 12.26 -2.90
CA PHE A 211 38.84 12.29 -3.63
C PHE A 211 37.61 12.41 -2.72
N GLN A 212 37.74 12.38 -1.40
CA GLN A 212 36.60 12.34 -0.49
C GLN A 212 35.66 13.55 -0.64
N SER A 213 36.22 14.75 -0.85
CA SER A 213 35.40 15.94 -1.14
C SER A 213 34.60 15.80 -2.45
N GLN A 214 35.15 15.14 -3.47
CA GLN A 214 34.45 14.89 -4.72
C GLN A 214 33.41 13.78 -4.58
N ILE A 215 33.71 12.70 -3.86
CA ILE A 215 32.74 11.62 -3.55
C ILE A 215 31.54 12.19 -2.78
N LEU A 216 31.77 13.11 -1.84
CA LEU A 216 30.68 13.82 -1.16
C LEU A 216 29.84 14.68 -2.12
N LYS A 217 30.47 15.33 -3.12
CA LYS A 217 29.74 16.06 -4.16
C LYS A 217 28.92 15.12 -5.05
N VAL A 218 29.45 13.95 -5.40
CA VAL A 218 28.71 12.88 -6.11
C VAL A 218 27.47 12.49 -5.31
N ALA A 219 27.62 12.19 -4.02
CA ALA A 219 26.51 11.83 -3.14
C ALA A 219 25.45 12.94 -3.08
N ASN A 220 25.87 14.20 -2.90
CA ASN A 220 24.95 15.33 -2.90
C ASN A 220 24.18 15.47 -4.23
N SER A 221 24.87 15.32 -5.36
CA SER A 221 24.24 15.38 -6.69
C SER A 221 23.19 14.27 -6.87
N ILE A 222 23.50 13.03 -6.47
CA ILE A 222 22.55 11.91 -6.49
C ILE A 222 21.35 12.17 -5.57
N ASN A 223 21.58 12.71 -4.36
CA ASN A 223 20.51 13.05 -3.42
C ASN A 223 19.60 14.17 -3.98
N PHE A 224 20.17 15.19 -4.63
CA PHE A 224 19.39 16.25 -5.26
C PHE A 224 18.60 15.75 -6.47
N LEU A 225 19.17 14.85 -7.28
CA LEU A 225 18.44 14.18 -8.36
C LEU A 225 17.27 13.38 -7.80
N SER A 226 17.50 12.57 -6.76
CA SER A 226 16.44 11.79 -6.10
C SER A 226 15.28 12.67 -5.64
N ASN A 227 15.58 13.82 -5.04
CA ASN A 227 14.55 14.77 -4.58
C ASN A 227 13.82 15.42 -5.76
N ALA A 228 14.53 15.80 -6.83
CA ALA A 228 13.88 16.34 -8.03
C ALA A 228 12.93 15.31 -8.66
N ILE A 229 13.34 14.04 -8.74
CA ILE A 229 12.49 12.95 -9.24
C ILE A 229 11.26 12.78 -8.35
N TRP A 230 11.45 12.81 -7.03
CA TRP A 230 10.37 12.71 -6.06
C TRP A 230 9.34 13.84 -6.21
N ASP A 231 9.81 15.07 -6.44
CA ASP A 231 8.96 16.24 -6.57
C ASP A 231 8.25 16.31 -7.93
N THR A 232 8.87 15.77 -8.98
CA THR A 232 8.35 15.83 -10.36
C THR A 232 7.44 14.67 -10.72
N PHE A 233 7.75 13.45 -10.26
CA PHE A 233 7.03 12.24 -10.64
C PHE A 233 6.33 11.62 -9.45
N ASP A 234 5.24 10.91 -9.72
CA ASP A 234 4.57 10.11 -8.69
C ASP A 234 5.33 8.79 -8.39
N THR A 235 6.50 8.55 -8.99
CA THR A 235 7.28 7.34 -8.69
C THR A 235 8.18 7.50 -7.46
N THR A 236 8.00 6.60 -6.49
CA THR A 236 8.79 6.55 -5.26
C THR A 236 9.94 5.56 -5.33
N GLN A 237 9.89 4.61 -6.28
CA GLN A 237 10.88 3.56 -6.43
C GLN A 237 12.23 4.10 -6.89
N VAL A 238 12.23 4.98 -7.90
CA VAL A 238 13.47 5.51 -8.48
C VAL A 238 14.26 6.35 -7.46
N SER A 239 13.57 7.21 -6.70
CA SER A 239 14.18 7.94 -5.59
C SER A 239 14.71 7.00 -4.50
N THR A 240 14.02 5.89 -4.22
CA THR A 240 14.49 4.87 -3.28
C THR A 240 15.78 4.21 -3.79
N ASP A 241 15.81 3.79 -5.05
CA ASP A 241 16.97 3.12 -5.67
C ASP A 241 18.21 4.05 -5.71
N LEU A 242 18.00 5.34 -6.01
CA LEU A 242 19.08 6.33 -6.01
C LEU A 242 19.66 6.56 -4.61
N THR A 243 18.79 6.69 -3.60
CA THR A 243 19.23 6.92 -2.22
C THR A 243 19.84 5.67 -1.59
N GLU A 244 19.34 4.48 -1.93
CA GLU A 244 19.97 3.21 -1.57
C GLU A 244 21.38 3.11 -2.19
N TYR A 245 21.50 3.40 -3.49
CA TYR A 245 22.80 3.37 -4.17
C TYR A 245 23.78 4.38 -3.59
N LEU A 246 23.34 5.60 -3.29
CA LEU A 246 24.16 6.62 -2.64
C LEU A 246 24.81 6.10 -1.35
N LEU A 247 24.07 5.35 -0.52
CA LEU A 247 24.57 4.82 0.75
C LEU A 247 25.64 3.72 0.56
N THR A 248 25.80 3.18 -0.65
CA THR A 248 26.89 2.26 -0.99
C THR A 248 28.22 2.98 -1.25
N LEU A 249 28.19 4.29 -1.49
CA LEU A 249 29.39 5.10 -1.71
C LEU A 249 30.16 5.27 -0.39
N ASP A 250 31.48 5.21 -0.46
CA ASP A 250 32.37 5.39 0.69
C ASP A 250 32.52 6.86 1.06
N ILE A 251 31.44 7.43 1.59
CA ILE A 251 31.33 8.84 1.95
C ILE A 251 31.90 9.04 3.35
N SER A 252 33.06 9.67 3.45
CA SER A 252 33.57 10.19 4.71
C SER A 252 32.97 11.58 4.99
N GLY A 253 32.24 11.73 6.10
CA GLY A 253 31.66 13.03 6.46
C GLY A 253 30.51 12.99 7.47
N LEU A 254 30.18 14.17 8.02
CA LEU A 254 29.06 14.38 8.94
C LEU A 254 27.69 14.31 8.25
N ASP A 255 27.64 14.24 6.91
CA ASP A 255 26.41 14.26 6.12
C ASP A 255 25.78 12.87 5.94
N ARG A 256 26.51 11.79 6.23
CA ARG A 256 26.00 10.41 6.11
C ARG A 256 24.68 10.18 6.88
N PRO A 257 24.52 10.63 8.14
CA PRO A 257 23.24 10.54 8.85
C PRO A 257 22.10 11.26 8.14
N THR A 258 22.38 12.35 7.41
CA THR A 258 21.37 13.07 6.62
C THR A 258 20.89 12.21 5.46
N PHE A 259 21.80 11.55 4.76
CA PHE A 259 21.45 10.64 3.66
C PHE A 259 20.69 9.40 4.14
N GLU A 260 21.10 8.81 5.26
CA GLU A 260 20.40 7.68 5.88
C GLU A 260 18.96 8.06 6.26
N ARG A 261 18.77 9.24 6.88
CA ARG A 261 17.44 9.77 7.18
C ARG A 261 16.59 10.00 5.94
N ASN A 262 17.17 10.52 4.86
CA ASN A 262 16.44 10.72 3.60
C ASN A 262 15.99 9.38 3.00
N PHE A 263 16.88 8.39 2.98
CA PHE A 263 16.56 7.03 2.54
C PHE A 263 15.42 6.41 3.37
N GLU A 264 15.47 6.52 4.71
CA GLU A 264 14.41 6.02 5.59
C GLU A 264 13.04 6.64 5.26
N ILE A 265 12.98 7.95 5.06
CA ILE A 265 11.74 8.67 4.72
C ILE A 265 11.19 8.20 3.37
N ILE A 266 12.05 8.15 2.35
CA ILE A 266 11.66 7.80 0.98
C ILE A 266 11.25 6.32 0.90
N SER A 267 12.04 5.43 1.49
CA SER A 267 11.76 3.99 1.54
C SER A 267 10.45 3.68 2.25
N LYS A 268 10.19 4.32 3.40
CA LYS A 268 8.91 4.17 4.10
C LYS A 268 7.72 4.56 3.22
N ARG A 269 7.80 5.70 2.52
CA ARG A 269 6.72 6.14 1.64
C ARG A 269 6.56 5.23 0.41
N ASN A 270 7.66 4.70 -0.12
CA ASN A 270 7.61 3.73 -1.22
C ASN A 270 6.85 2.45 -0.79
N LEU A 271 7.12 1.94 0.41
CA LEU A 271 6.40 0.80 0.98
C LEU A 271 4.90 1.11 1.17
N GLU A 272 4.57 2.28 1.72
CA GLU A 272 3.17 2.74 1.86
C GLU A 272 2.46 2.80 0.50
N LYS A 273 3.13 3.29 -0.55
CA LYS A 273 2.56 3.35 -1.89
C LYS A 273 2.36 1.98 -2.52
N ILE A 274 3.34 1.08 -2.38
CA ILE A 274 3.22 -0.32 -2.83
C ILE A 274 2.02 -1.00 -2.15
N GLU A 275 1.84 -0.77 -0.84
CA GLU A 275 0.70 -1.30 -0.09
C GLU A 275 -0.62 -0.69 -0.58
N GLN A 276 -0.68 0.63 -0.83
CA GLN A 276 -1.86 1.30 -1.39
C GLN A 276 -2.23 0.72 -2.76
N LEU A 277 -1.27 0.56 -3.67
CA LEU A 277 -1.51 0.00 -5.00
C LEU A 277 -2.00 -1.45 -4.93
N LYS A 278 -1.41 -2.25 -4.04
CA LYS A 278 -1.83 -3.63 -3.78
C LYS A 278 -3.27 -3.70 -3.27
N ASN A 279 -3.67 -2.75 -2.41
CA ASN A 279 -4.98 -2.73 -1.77
C ASN A 279 -6.04 -1.94 -2.56
N ALA A 280 -5.66 -1.15 -3.56
CA ALA A 280 -6.56 -0.30 -4.35
C ALA A 280 -7.76 -1.04 -4.98
N PRO A 281 -7.62 -2.25 -5.55
CA PRO A 281 -8.77 -3.00 -6.07
C PRO A 281 -9.80 -3.34 -5.00
N TYR A 282 -9.33 -3.68 -3.78
CA TYR A 282 -10.20 -3.96 -2.65
C TYR A 282 -10.90 -2.70 -2.16
N LEU A 283 -10.17 -1.60 -1.99
CA LEU A 283 -10.76 -0.31 -1.58
C LEU A 283 -11.86 0.14 -2.55
N LYS A 284 -11.64 -0.02 -3.86
CA LYS A 284 -12.66 0.26 -4.88
C LYS A 284 -13.90 -0.61 -4.70
N LYS A 285 -13.73 -1.93 -4.59
CA LYS A 285 -14.85 -2.87 -4.36
C LYS A 285 -15.70 -2.48 -3.15
N TRP A 286 -15.07 -2.13 -2.03
CA TRP A 286 -15.80 -1.81 -0.80
C TRP A 286 -16.41 -0.40 -0.82
N SER A 287 -15.80 0.55 -1.52
CA SER A 287 -16.39 1.86 -1.79
C SER A 287 -17.68 1.76 -2.61
N ASP A 288 -17.71 0.87 -3.60
CA ASP A 288 -18.91 0.59 -4.40
C ASP A 288 -20.03 -0.01 -3.52
N ILE A 289 -19.67 -0.91 -2.60
CA ILE A 289 -20.60 -1.50 -1.63
C ILE A 289 -21.17 -0.43 -0.69
N LEU A 290 -20.33 0.44 -0.12
CA LEU A 290 -20.77 1.57 0.73
C LEU A 290 -21.75 2.49 -0.02
N THR A 291 -21.44 2.80 -1.28
CA THR A 291 -22.31 3.59 -2.15
C THR A 291 -23.68 2.92 -2.35
N LEU A 292 -23.70 1.60 -2.55
CA LEU A 292 -24.95 0.85 -2.68
C LEU A 292 -25.75 0.81 -1.37
N LEU A 293 -25.08 0.66 -0.23
CA LEU A 293 -25.73 0.71 1.09
C LEU A 293 -26.38 2.08 1.33
N GLY A 294 -25.69 3.19 1.04
CA GLY A 294 -26.28 4.53 1.12
C GLY A 294 -27.50 4.70 0.22
N LYS A 295 -27.46 4.16 -1.01
CA LYS A 295 -28.64 4.14 -1.91
C LYS A 295 -29.80 3.32 -1.34
N TYR A 296 -29.53 2.23 -0.62
CA TYR A 296 -30.57 1.43 0.02
C TYR A 296 -31.18 2.12 1.23
N ASP A 297 -30.39 2.81 2.04
CA ASP A 297 -30.87 3.59 3.18
C ASP A 297 -31.84 4.69 2.73
N ASN A 298 -31.43 5.48 1.72
CA ASN A 298 -32.29 6.52 1.13
C ASN A 298 -33.64 5.95 0.62
N LYS A 299 -33.63 4.76 0.02
CA LYS A 299 -34.84 4.09 -0.49
C LYS A 299 -35.76 3.54 0.61
N ILE A 300 -35.24 3.33 1.82
CA ILE A 300 -36.06 3.03 2.99
C ILE A 300 -36.62 4.33 3.54
N GLU A 301 -35.81 5.38 3.61
CA GLU A 301 -36.24 6.67 4.15
C GLU A 301 -37.40 7.29 3.36
N ASP A 302 -37.37 7.19 2.03
CA ASP A 302 -38.42 7.68 1.13
C ASP A 302 -39.58 6.68 0.92
N LYS A 303 -39.50 5.50 1.56
CA LYS A 303 -40.45 4.38 1.44
C LYS A 303 -40.62 3.83 0.01
N SER A 304 -39.68 4.09 -0.89
CA SER A 304 -39.70 3.56 -2.26
C SER A 304 -39.39 2.06 -2.34
N LEU A 305 -38.72 1.50 -1.34
CA LEU A 305 -38.50 0.06 -1.16
C LEU A 305 -38.94 -0.41 0.22
N SER A 306 -39.49 -1.63 0.29
CA SER A 306 -39.82 -2.24 1.58
C SER A 306 -38.57 -2.69 2.34
N SER A 307 -38.65 -2.67 3.68
CA SER A 307 -37.58 -3.16 4.56
C SER A 307 -37.17 -4.61 4.24
N ALA A 308 -38.14 -5.48 3.93
CA ALA A 308 -37.86 -6.86 3.57
C ALA A 308 -37.02 -6.99 2.28
N SER A 309 -37.33 -6.19 1.25
CA SER A 309 -36.56 -6.20 -0.01
C SER A 309 -35.14 -5.68 0.19
N VAL A 310 -34.98 -4.63 1.01
CA VAL A 310 -33.64 -4.08 1.29
C VAL A 310 -32.80 -5.05 2.12
N TYR A 311 -33.40 -5.69 3.14
CA TYR A 311 -32.71 -6.74 3.91
C TYR A 311 -32.20 -7.88 3.01
N GLU A 312 -33.06 -8.38 2.10
CA GLU A 312 -32.65 -9.42 1.16
C GLU A 312 -31.48 -8.96 0.28
N LYS A 313 -31.51 -7.71 -0.22
CA LYS A 313 -30.42 -7.16 -1.02
C LYS A 313 -29.12 -7.04 -0.23
N ILE A 314 -29.16 -6.54 1.01
CA ILE A 314 -27.98 -6.41 1.88
C ILE A 314 -27.36 -7.78 2.17
N SER A 315 -28.20 -8.78 2.52
CA SER A 315 -27.71 -10.13 2.85
C SER A 315 -26.99 -10.85 1.70
N LYS A 316 -27.21 -10.39 0.46
CA LYS A 316 -26.57 -10.91 -0.76
C LYS A 316 -25.49 -9.98 -1.33
N LEU A 317 -25.34 -8.76 -0.80
CA LEU A 317 -24.48 -7.72 -1.37
C LEU A 317 -22.99 -8.06 -1.24
N PHE A 318 -22.60 -8.68 -0.13
CA PHE A 318 -21.22 -9.05 0.15
C PHE A 318 -21.14 -10.21 1.17
N SER A 319 -19.97 -10.85 1.24
CA SER A 319 -19.67 -11.86 2.26
C SER A 319 -19.02 -11.21 3.48
N VAL A 320 -19.64 -11.39 4.65
CA VAL A 320 -19.05 -10.92 5.93
C VAL A 320 -17.71 -11.61 6.20
N GLY A 321 -17.58 -12.89 5.85
CA GLY A 321 -16.32 -13.62 6.00
C GLY A 321 -15.21 -13.06 5.11
N GLU A 322 -15.54 -12.65 3.88
CA GLU A 322 -14.59 -12.00 2.99
C GLU A 322 -14.11 -10.66 3.58
N LEU A 323 -15.04 -9.81 4.03
CA LEU A 323 -14.74 -8.52 4.64
C LEU A 323 -13.88 -8.65 5.91
N ASN A 324 -14.16 -9.65 6.75
CA ASN A 324 -13.41 -9.91 7.98
C ASN A 324 -12.05 -10.57 7.73
N SER A 325 -11.82 -11.19 6.57
CA SER A 325 -10.54 -11.80 6.22
C SER A 325 -9.47 -10.80 5.78
N LEU A 326 -9.86 -9.55 5.48
CA LEU A 326 -8.94 -8.48 5.10
C LEU A 326 -8.09 -8.05 6.31
N SER A 327 -6.84 -7.69 6.06
CA SER A 327 -5.94 -7.24 7.13
C SER A 327 -6.33 -5.86 7.70
N ALA A 328 -5.48 -5.32 8.58
CA ALA A 328 -5.76 -4.08 9.31
C ALA A 328 -6.05 -2.86 8.42
N PHE A 329 -5.58 -2.82 7.16
CA PHE A 329 -5.88 -1.70 6.25
C PHE A 329 -7.39 -1.48 6.03
N ALA A 330 -8.21 -2.53 6.22
CA ALA A 330 -9.66 -2.50 6.02
C ALA A 330 -10.47 -2.22 7.29
N ASP A 331 -9.82 -1.91 8.44
CA ASP A 331 -10.52 -1.65 9.71
C ASP A 331 -11.55 -0.52 9.60
N ASP A 332 -11.19 0.59 8.95
CA ASP A 332 -12.09 1.71 8.72
C ASP A 332 -13.25 1.32 7.77
N THR A 333 -12.94 0.57 6.71
CA THR A 333 -13.94 0.06 5.77
C THR A 333 -14.97 -0.85 6.46
N ARG A 334 -14.51 -1.77 7.31
CA ARG A 334 -15.37 -2.63 8.15
C ARG A 334 -16.30 -1.80 9.02
N THR A 335 -15.73 -0.82 9.68
CA THR A 335 -16.45 0.10 10.57
C THR A 335 -17.53 0.86 9.82
N GLN A 336 -17.18 1.50 8.69
CA GLN A 336 -18.13 2.24 7.86
C GLN A 336 -19.28 1.36 7.35
N ILE A 337 -18.99 0.17 6.82
CA ILE A 337 -20.03 -0.75 6.32
C ILE A 337 -20.97 -1.17 7.46
N ALA A 338 -20.42 -1.52 8.62
CA ALA A 338 -21.24 -1.91 9.77
C ALA A 338 -22.14 -0.75 10.25
N TYR A 339 -21.62 0.48 10.28
CA TYR A 339 -22.41 1.67 10.60
C TYR A 339 -23.48 1.98 9.56
N SER A 340 -23.21 1.79 8.26
CA SER A 340 -24.24 1.94 7.22
C SER A 340 -25.37 0.92 7.40
N ILE A 341 -25.05 -0.34 7.68
CA ILE A 341 -26.06 -1.38 7.93
C ILE A 341 -26.85 -1.09 9.22
N ARG A 342 -26.17 -0.59 10.26
CA ARG A 342 -26.84 -0.10 11.47
C ARG A 342 -27.81 1.05 11.16
N GLY A 343 -27.39 2.04 10.36
CA GLY A 343 -28.24 3.14 9.93
C GLY A 343 -29.50 2.64 9.24
N ILE A 344 -29.32 1.72 8.29
CA ILE A 344 -30.42 1.04 7.60
C ILE A 344 -31.37 0.32 8.58
N SER A 345 -30.82 -0.40 9.57
CA SER A 345 -31.64 -1.05 10.62
C SER A 345 -32.52 -0.03 11.36
N ILE A 346 -31.96 1.14 11.70
CA ILE A 346 -32.69 2.22 12.36
C ILE A 346 -33.79 2.76 11.43
N SER A 347 -33.48 3.00 10.16
CA SER A 347 -34.45 3.45 9.15
C SER A 347 -35.60 2.46 8.96
N MET A 348 -35.31 1.15 8.91
CA MET A 348 -36.34 0.10 8.81
C MET A 348 -37.35 0.16 9.95
N TRP A 349 -36.87 0.38 11.18
CA TRP A 349 -37.73 0.56 12.33
C TRP A 349 -38.47 1.89 12.28
N ASN A 350 -37.77 3.01 12.17
CA ASN A 350 -38.36 4.33 12.31
C ASN A 350 -39.33 4.71 11.17
N LYS A 351 -39.10 4.21 9.95
CA LYS A 351 -39.87 4.61 8.77
C LYS A 351 -40.98 3.62 8.43
N HIS A 352 -40.74 2.32 8.65
CA HIS A 352 -41.69 1.25 8.29
C HIS A 352 -42.27 0.51 9.49
N ASN A 353 -41.86 0.82 10.72
CA ASN A 353 -42.20 0.05 11.93
C ASN A 353 -41.83 -1.44 11.79
N ASP A 354 -40.82 -1.76 10.97
CA ASP A 354 -40.44 -3.14 10.66
C ASP A 354 -39.36 -3.64 11.62
N ILE A 355 -39.80 -4.03 12.81
CA ILE A 355 -38.89 -4.45 13.90
C ILE A 355 -38.09 -5.71 13.54
N LYS A 356 -38.65 -6.62 12.72
CA LYS A 356 -38.00 -7.89 12.39
C LYS A 356 -36.82 -7.70 11.45
N ASN A 357 -37.02 -6.96 10.36
CA ASN A 357 -35.95 -6.68 9.42
C ASN A 357 -34.90 -5.72 10.01
N ALA A 358 -35.29 -4.82 10.92
CA ALA A 358 -34.35 -4.05 11.72
C ALA A 358 -33.44 -4.97 12.55
N ILE A 359 -34.02 -5.86 13.37
CA ILE A 359 -33.25 -6.83 14.18
C ILE A 359 -32.35 -7.72 13.31
N ALA A 360 -32.83 -8.17 12.14
CA ALA A 360 -32.04 -8.99 11.24
C ALA A 360 -30.85 -8.22 10.64
N SER A 361 -31.04 -6.94 10.31
CA SER A 361 -29.99 -6.08 9.73
C SER A 361 -28.92 -5.71 10.74
N ILE A 362 -29.29 -5.33 11.97
CA ILE A 362 -28.28 -5.04 13.03
C ILE A 362 -27.48 -6.29 13.40
N LYS A 363 -28.06 -7.48 13.28
CA LYS A 363 -27.31 -8.75 13.46
C LYS A 363 -26.23 -8.96 12.40
N ILE A 364 -26.45 -8.51 11.16
CA ILE A 364 -25.41 -8.53 10.12
C ILE A 364 -24.28 -7.59 10.52
N ALA A 365 -24.59 -6.36 10.96
CA ALA A 365 -23.57 -5.41 11.43
C ALA A 365 -22.74 -5.97 12.59
N LEU A 366 -23.35 -6.74 13.51
CA LEU A 366 -22.68 -7.40 14.64
C LEU A 366 -21.75 -8.56 14.24
N GLN A 367 -21.91 -9.12 13.05
CA GLN A 367 -21.02 -10.16 12.51
C GLN A 367 -19.75 -9.58 11.88
N ILE A 368 -19.75 -8.29 11.53
CA ILE A 368 -18.57 -7.61 10.99
C ILE A 368 -17.58 -7.35 12.13
N ASP A 369 -16.30 -7.59 11.85
CA ASP A 369 -15.23 -7.42 12.83
C ASP A 369 -14.88 -5.93 13.01
N VAL A 370 -15.52 -5.32 13.99
CA VAL A 370 -15.34 -3.91 14.37
C VAL A 370 -14.78 -3.80 15.78
N SER A 371 -14.36 -2.59 16.16
CA SER A 371 -13.85 -2.32 17.51
C SER A 371 -14.84 -2.77 18.59
N SER A 372 -14.30 -3.14 19.77
CA SER A 372 -15.12 -3.54 20.92
C SER A 372 -16.11 -2.45 21.37
N VAL A 373 -15.75 -1.18 21.15
CA VAL A 373 -16.58 0.00 21.42
C VAL A 373 -17.78 0.04 20.47
N ASP A 374 -17.55 -0.12 19.16
CA ASP A 374 -18.63 -0.09 18.16
C ASP A 374 -19.54 -1.31 18.30
N LYS A 375 -18.95 -2.48 18.55
CA LYS A 375 -19.69 -3.71 18.82
C LYS A 375 -20.61 -3.57 20.04
N ARG A 376 -20.20 -2.83 21.07
CA ARG A 376 -21.05 -2.55 22.24
C ARG A 376 -22.27 -1.73 21.84
N LYS A 377 -22.08 -0.63 21.09
CA LYS A 377 -23.19 0.21 20.59
C LYS A 377 -24.20 -0.62 19.77
N PHE A 378 -23.70 -1.49 18.89
CA PHE A 378 -24.56 -2.32 18.05
C PHE A 378 -25.35 -3.34 18.88
N ASN A 379 -24.75 -3.89 19.94
CA ASN A 379 -25.44 -4.78 20.87
C ASN A 379 -26.49 -4.05 21.71
N GLU A 380 -26.21 -2.81 22.14
CA GLU A 380 -27.19 -1.96 22.84
C GLU A 380 -28.41 -1.68 21.96
N ASP A 381 -28.19 -1.34 20.68
CA ASP A 381 -29.28 -1.14 19.72
C ASP A 381 -30.08 -2.43 19.48
N LEU A 382 -29.41 -3.57 19.33
CA LEU A 382 -30.08 -4.87 19.21
C LEU A 382 -30.94 -5.17 20.45
N LEU A 383 -30.42 -4.95 21.66
CA LEU A 383 -31.16 -5.17 22.90
C LEU A 383 -32.39 -4.24 22.99
N ASN A 384 -32.24 -2.98 22.60
CA ASN A 384 -33.33 -2.02 22.55
C ASN A 384 -34.43 -2.48 21.58
N LEU A 385 -34.07 -2.90 20.36
CA LEU A 385 -35.01 -3.42 19.38
C LEU A 385 -35.72 -4.69 19.88
N GLN A 386 -35.00 -5.62 20.52
CA GLN A 386 -35.60 -6.82 21.11
C GLN A 386 -36.55 -6.51 22.27
N ASN A 387 -36.24 -5.51 23.09
CA ASN A 387 -37.11 -5.05 24.16
C ASN A 387 -38.37 -4.39 23.60
N LEU A 388 -38.26 -3.60 22.53
CA LEU A 388 -39.40 -3.03 21.81
C LEU A 388 -40.29 -4.13 21.20
N GLU A 389 -39.70 -5.13 20.56
CA GLU A 389 -40.41 -6.29 20.02
C GLU A 389 -41.23 -7.01 21.10
N LYS A 390 -40.63 -7.24 22.28
CA LYS A 390 -41.30 -7.85 23.43
C LYS A 390 -42.42 -6.96 23.99
N LYS A 391 -42.16 -5.67 24.18
CA LYS A 391 -43.11 -4.70 24.74
C LYS A 391 -44.36 -4.55 23.89
N HIS A 392 -44.19 -4.58 22.57
CA HIS A 392 -45.27 -4.41 21.60
C HIS A 392 -45.68 -5.71 20.91
N LYS A 393 -45.50 -6.84 21.60
CA LYS A 393 -45.90 -8.16 21.13
C LYS A 393 -47.41 -8.16 20.79
N GLY A 394 -47.75 -8.66 19.60
CA GLY A 394 -49.13 -8.62 19.08
C GLY A 394 -49.59 -7.26 18.53
N ILE A 395 -48.75 -6.22 18.58
CA ILE A 395 -49.02 -4.89 17.98
C ILE A 395 -48.11 -4.66 16.77
N LEU A 396 -46.81 -4.94 16.88
CA LEU A 396 -45.84 -4.77 15.79
C LEU A 396 -45.68 -6.03 14.93
N VAL A 397 -46.00 -7.18 15.50
CA VAL A 397 -46.01 -8.47 14.82
C VAL A 397 -47.42 -9.01 14.91
N CYS A 398 -47.94 -9.51 13.79
CA CYS A 398 -49.28 -10.07 13.71
C CYS A 398 -49.42 -11.22 14.71
N TYR A 399 -50.27 -11.03 15.71
CA TYR A 399 -50.53 -12.01 16.76
C TYR A 399 -50.94 -13.38 16.21
N PHE A 400 -51.59 -13.43 15.06
CA PHE A 400 -52.15 -14.66 14.52
C PHE A 400 -51.07 -15.60 13.96
N CYS A 401 -50.11 -15.09 13.20
CA CYS A 401 -49.02 -15.93 12.68
C CYS A 401 -47.71 -15.80 13.44
N ASP A 402 -47.54 -14.79 14.29
CA ASP A 402 -46.25 -14.40 14.89
C ASP A 402 -45.13 -14.15 13.86
N VAL A 403 -45.44 -14.11 12.55
CA VAL A 403 -44.46 -13.97 11.46
C VAL A 403 -44.52 -12.58 10.81
N ASN A 404 -45.67 -12.16 10.29
CA ASN A 404 -45.77 -10.99 9.42
C ASN A 404 -46.11 -9.71 10.20
N ASN A 405 -45.75 -8.55 9.66
CA ASN A 405 -46.16 -7.26 10.21
C ASN A 405 -47.68 -7.06 9.98
N PRO A 406 -48.41 -6.45 10.93
CA PRO A 406 -49.80 -6.09 10.74
C PRO A 406 -49.99 -5.09 9.60
N ASP A 407 -51.17 -5.15 8.97
CA ASP A 407 -51.59 -4.21 7.94
C ASP A 407 -52.81 -3.45 8.47
N ASP A 408 -52.79 -2.12 8.39
CA ASP A 408 -53.83 -1.26 8.98
C ASP A 408 -55.21 -1.55 8.38
N ASN A 409 -55.25 -1.89 7.08
CA ASN A 409 -56.47 -2.26 6.37
C ASN A 409 -56.95 -3.69 6.65
N SER A 410 -56.19 -4.44 7.44
CA SER A 410 -56.46 -5.85 7.75
C SER A 410 -56.86 -6.12 9.19
N ALA A 411 -56.87 -5.08 10.02
CA ALA A 411 -57.23 -5.15 11.43
C ALA A 411 -58.64 -5.70 11.67
N ILE A 412 -58.83 -6.32 12.84
CA ILE A 412 -60.14 -6.77 13.33
C ILE A 412 -60.65 -5.70 14.29
N LEU A 413 -61.81 -5.12 13.99
CA LEU A 413 -62.52 -4.25 14.92
C LEU A 413 -63.37 -5.11 15.86
N LYS A 414 -63.13 -5.00 17.17
CA LYS A 414 -63.88 -5.77 18.15
C LYS A 414 -64.42 -4.88 19.26
N THR A 415 -65.74 -4.84 19.39
CA THR A 415 -66.40 -4.18 20.52
C THR A 415 -66.35 -5.07 21.75
N ILE A 416 -65.92 -4.50 22.87
CA ILE A 416 -65.90 -5.11 24.19
C ILE A 416 -66.77 -4.28 25.14
N TYR A 417 -67.32 -4.93 26.16
CA TYR A 417 -68.25 -4.34 27.11
C TYR A 417 -67.76 -4.54 28.53
N LYS A 418 -67.93 -3.54 29.40
CA LYS A 418 -67.69 -3.66 30.83
C LYS A 418 -68.94 -3.24 31.58
N GLU A 419 -69.50 -4.15 32.35
CA GLU A 419 -70.60 -3.86 33.26
C GLU A 419 -70.15 -2.82 34.29
N THR A 420 -70.89 -1.71 34.39
CA THR A 420 -70.59 -0.61 35.32
C THR A 420 -71.54 -0.63 36.50
N TYR A 421 -72.77 -1.11 36.31
CA TYR A 421 -73.77 -1.21 37.36
C TYR A 421 -74.83 -2.26 37.01
N ARG A 422 -75.31 -2.99 38.02
CA ARG A 422 -76.43 -3.92 37.91
C ARG A 422 -77.38 -3.74 39.10
N SER A 423 -78.65 -3.51 38.80
CA SER A 423 -79.76 -3.59 39.76
C SER A 423 -80.66 -4.76 39.41
N TYR A 424 -81.09 -5.49 40.42
CA TYR A 424 -82.00 -6.62 40.26
C TYR A 424 -83.48 -6.20 40.38
N ILE A 425 -83.75 -5.05 41.02
CA ILE A 425 -85.11 -4.50 41.22
C ILE A 425 -85.04 -2.96 41.21
N PRO A 426 -85.55 -2.27 40.16
CA PRO A 426 -85.96 -2.83 38.87
C PRO A 426 -84.75 -3.45 38.14
N ARG A 427 -84.98 -4.49 37.32
CA ARG A 427 -83.91 -5.11 36.51
C ARG A 427 -83.31 -4.08 35.56
N LYS A 428 -82.07 -3.66 35.84
CA LYS A 428 -81.34 -2.66 35.06
C LYS A 428 -79.87 -3.03 35.03
N VAL A 429 -79.27 -2.98 33.84
CA VAL A 429 -77.83 -3.13 33.66
C VAL A 429 -77.30 -1.95 32.88
N GLU A 430 -76.27 -1.33 33.42
CA GLU A 430 -75.51 -0.28 32.77
C GLU A 430 -74.12 -0.82 32.43
N PHE A 431 -73.63 -0.43 31.27
CA PHE A 431 -72.32 -0.88 30.79
C PHE A 431 -71.64 0.24 30.00
N SER A 432 -70.32 0.19 30.01
CA SER A 432 -69.47 0.91 29.06
C SER A 432 -69.09 -0.02 27.92
N TYR A 433 -68.84 0.53 26.74
CA TYR A 433 -68.34 -0.22 25.60
C TYR A 433 -67.14 0.50 24.98
N ASN A 434 -66.25 -0.29 24.36
CA ASN A 434 -65.09 0.24 23.66
C ASN A 434 -64.82 -0.62 22.42
N THR A 435 -64.53 0.01 21.29
CA THR A 435 -64.14 -0.69 20.07
C THR A 435 -62.62 -0.71 20.00
N VAL A 436 -62.06 -1.93 20.07
CA VAL A 436 -60.62 -2.16 20.02
C VAL A 436 -60.23 -2.62 18.62
N THR A 437 -59.26 -1.92 18.04
CA THR A 437 -58.61 -2.32 16.80
C THR A 437 -57.51 -3.33 17.09
N ILE A 438 -57.64 -4.54 16.54
CA ILE A 438 -56.69 -5.64 16.74
C ILE A 438 -55.87 -5.80 15.45
N PRO A 439 -54.57 -5.46 15.46
CA PRO A 439 -53.73 -5.52 14.27
C PRO A 439 -53.61 -6.95 13.72
N ARG A 440 -53.71 -7.10 12.39
CA ARG A 440 -53.58 -8.39 11.69
C ARG A 440 -52.92 -8.17 10.33
N CYS A 441 -52.09 -9.11 9.88
CA CYS A 441 -51.47 -9.02 8.55
C CYS A 441 -52.45 -9.44 7.43
N LYS A 442 -52.16 -9.03 6.19
CA LYS A 442 -52.98 -9.34 5.01
C LYS A 442 -53.16 -10.84 4.78
N SER A 443 -52.08 -11.63 4.91
CA SER A 443 -52.15 -13.09 4.75
C SER A 443 -53.08 -13.75 5.78
N CYS A 444 -53.01 -13.39 7.06
CA CYS A 444 -53.93 -13.92 8.08
C CYS A 444 -55.38 -13.46 7.84
N LYS A 445 -55.60 -12.27 7.29
CA LYS A 445 -56.95 -11.83 6.89
C LYS A 445 -57.53 -12.73 5.81
N GLU A 446 -56.75 -13.07 4.79
CA GLU A 446 -57.18 -13.95 3.70
C GLU A 446 -57.52 -15.36 4.20
N VAL A 447 -56.70 -15.93 5.09
CA VAL A 447 -56.98 -17.25 5.68
C VAL A 447 -58.25 -17.20 6.54
N HIS A 448 -58.41 -16.18 7.38
CA HIS A 448 -59.61 -16.03 8.22
C HIS A 448 -60.89 -15.79 7.41
N SER A 449 -60.82 -14.97 6.35
CA SER A 449 -61.99 -14.69 5.51
C SER A 449 -62.40 -15.93 4.73
N LYS A 450 -61.44 -16.68 4.18
CA LYS A 450 -61.70 -17.96 3.51
C LYS A 450 -62.34 -18.98 4.44
N GLY A 451 -61.81 -19.13 5.65
CA GLY A 451 -62.40 -20.00 6.68
C GLY A 451 -63.82 -19.59 7.07
N SER A 452 -64.08 -18.29 7.22
CA SER A 452 -65.42 -17.76 7.54
C SER A 452 -66.43 -17.95 6.40
N ASN A 453 -66.00 -17.80 5.15
CA ASN A 453 -66.85 -18.07 3.99
C ASN A 453 -67.20 -19.56 3.91
N GLN A 454 -66.21 -20.43 4.12
CA GLN A 454 -66.46 -21.88 4.15
C GLN A 454 -67.44 -22.24 5.26
N PHE A 455 -67.27 -21.72 6.48
CA PHE A 455 -68.24 -21.89 7.57
C PHE A 455 -69.66 -21.54 7.11
N SER A 456 -69.84 -20.37 6.48
CA SER A 456 -71.15 -19.89 6.05
C SER A 456 -71.77 -20.80 4.98
N ILE A 457 -70.96 -21.27 4.01
CA ILE A 457 -71.41 -22.20 2.97
C ILE A 457 -71.91 -23.50 3.60
N TYR A 458 -71.15 -24.13 4.50
CA TYR A 458 -71.57 -25.37 5.16
C TYR A 458 -72.78 -25.16 6.06
N PHE A 459 -72.82 -24.07 6.84
CA PHE A 459 -73.97 -23.75 7.69
C PHE A 459 -75.26 -23.64 6.88
N PHE A 460 -75.27 -22.85 5.81
CA PHE A 460 -76.47 -22.68 4.99
C PHE A 460 -76.81 -23.91 4.16
N ALA A 461 -75.81 -24.64 3.65
CA ALA A 461 -76.06 -25.88 2.90
C ALA A 461 -76.79 -26.92 3.76
N PHE A 462 -76.34 -27.13 5.00
CA PHE A 462 -76.97 -28.08 5.91
C PHE A 462 -78.29 -27.56 6.50
N LEU A 463 -78.44 -26.24 6.71
CA LEU A 463 -79.71 -25.65 7.10
C LEU A 463 -80.78 -25.87 6.01
N VAL A 464 -80.46 -25.57 4.75
CA VAL A 464 -81.37 -25.78 3.60
C VAL A 464 -81.68 -27.26 3.42
N LEU A 465 -80.67 -28.13 3.49
CA LEU A 465 -80.87 -29.58 3.42
C LEU A 465 -81.79 -30.08 4.55
N GLY A 466 -81.60 -29.58 5.76
CA GLY A 466 -82.44 -29.90 6.92
C GLY A 466 -83.89 -29.46 6.72
N VAL A 467 -84.12 -28.26 6.17
CA VAL A 467 -85.48 -27.78 5.83
C VAL A 467 -86.12 -28.67 4.77
N ILE A 468 -85.39 -29.03 3.71
CA ILE A 468 -85.88 -29.91 2.63
C ILE A 468 -86.27 -31.29 3.18
N VAL A 469 -85.40 -31.91 3.98
CA VAL A 469 -85.66 -33.22 4.58
C VAL A 469 -86.85 -33.15 5.53
N GLY A 470 -86.95 -32.10 6.36
CA GLY A 470 -88.10 -31.91 7.26
C GLY A 470 -89.42 -31.70 6.52
N ALA A 471 -89.40 -31.05 5.35
CA ALA A 471 -90.58 -30.82 4.52
C ALA A 471 -91.10 -32.07 3.78
N ILE A 472 -90.26 -33.09 3.58
CA ILE A 472 -90.63 -34.35 2.88
C ILE A 472 -91.27 -35.38 3.83
N THR A 473 -91.16 -35.18 5.14
CA THR A 473 -91.80 -36.07 6.14
C THR A 473 -93.31 -35.84 6.21
N GLU A 474 -94.09 -36.92 6.39
CA GLU A 474 -95.57 -36.93 6.32
C GLU A 474 -96.27 -35.93 7.26
N GLU A 475 -95.58 -35.44 8.30
CA GLU A 475 -96.09 -34.46 9.27
C GLU A 475 -95.56 -33.03 9.07
N SER A 476 -94.83 -32.74 7.98
CA SER A 476 -94.40 -31.38 7.60
C SER A 476 -93.52 -30.65 8.65
N HIS A 477 -92.57 -31.34 9.27
CA HIS A 477 -91.68 -30.79 10.31
C HIS A 477 -90.48 -29.98 9.78
N PHE A 478 -90.70 -29.07 8.81
CA PHE A 478 -89.62 -28.29 8.18
C PHE A 478 -88.85 -27.40 9.18
N ILE A 479 -89.51 -26.91 10.24
CA ILE A 479 -88.87 -26.13 11.31
C ILE A 479 -87.88 -27.00 12.10
N LEU A 480 -88.30 -28.20 12.50
CA LEU A 480 -87.47 -29.13 13.26
C LEU A 480 -86.29 -29.62 12.40
N GLY A 481 -86.53 -29.93 11.13
CA GLY A 481 -85.49 -30.28 10.17
C GLY A 481 -84.47 -29.15 9.96
N GLY A 482 -84.94 -27.90 9.86
CA GLY A 482 -84.07 -26.72 9.77
C GLY A 482 -83.21 -26.50 11.02
N ILE A 483 -83.73 -26.77 12.22
CA ILE A 483 -82.95 -26.70 13.47
C ILE A 483 -81.85 -27.77 13.47
N ILE A 484 -82.19 -29.02 13.15
CA ILE A 484 -81.21 -30.13 13.11
C ILE A 484 -80.14 -29.86 12.04
N GLY A 485 -80.56 -29.45 10.85
CA GLY A 485 -79.65 -29.06 9.77
C GLY A 485 -78.76 -27.88 10.14
N GLY A 486 -79.30 -26.87 10.81
CA GLY A 486 -78.54 -25.73 11.32
C GLY A 486 -77.49 -26.14 12.37
N VAL A 487 -77.82 -27.06 13.29
CA VAL A 487 -76.87 -27.58 14.29
C VAL A 487 -75.75 -28.37 13.62
N ILE A 488 -76.08 -29.29 12.69
CA ILE A 488 -75.08 -30.06 11.94
C ILE A 488 -74.19 -29.14 11.12
N GLY A 489 -74.80 -28.18 10.42
CA GLY A 489 -74.09 -27.16 9.63
C GLY A 489 -73.16 -26.30 10.48
N TRP A 490 -73.57 -25.96 11.70
CA TRP A 490 -72.73 -25.23 12.65
C TRP A 490 -71.52 -26.05 13.07
N VAL A 491 -71.70 -27.31 13.47
CA VAL A 491 -70.60 -28.21 13.88
C VAL A 491 -69.60 -28.42 12.74
N ILE A 492 -70.08 -28.81 11.54
CA ILE A 492 -69.22 -29.06 10.38
C ILE A 492 -68.55 -27.77 9.93
N GLY A 493 -69.29 -26.65 9.86
CA GLY A 493 -68.75 -25.36 9.51
C GLY A 493 -67.61 -24.93 10.45
N THR A 494 -67.78 -25.10 11.76
CA THR A 494 -66.75 -24.77 12.76
C THR A 494 -65.51 -25.66 12.60
N MET A 495 -65.70 -26.95 12.33
CA MET A 495 -64.58 -27.88 12.08
C MET A 495 -63.77 -27.48 10.83
N VAL A 496 -64.44 -27.11 9.74
CA VAL A 496 -63.78 -26.66 8.50
C VAL A 496 -63.04 -25.35 8.70
N GLN A 497 -63.65 -24.38 9.39
CA GLN A 497 -63.00 -23.11 9.71
C GLN A 497 -61.73 -23.31 10.56
N SER A 498 -61.79 -24.17 11.58
CA SER A 498 -60.64 -24.49 12.43
C SER A 498 -59.53 -25.17 11.63
N ASN A 499 -59.86 -26.15 10.79
CA ASN A 499 -58.89 -26.86 9.96
C ASN A 499 -58.19 -25.92 8.96
N SER A 500 -58.90 -24.94 8.40
CA SER A 500 -58.29 -23.95 7.52
C SER A 500 -57.24 -23.10 8.23
N VAL A 501 -57.46 -22.78 9.51
CA VAL A 501 -56.53 -22.00 10.33
C VAL A 501 -55.33 -22.85 10.77
N GLU A 502 -55.59 -24.08 11.23
CA GLU A 502 -54.57 -25.05 11.67
C GLU A 502 -53.61 -25.44 10.54
N LYS A 503 -54.13 -25.68 9.33
CA LYS A 503 -53.31 -25.99 8.14
C LYS A 503 -52.25 -24.92 7.82
N HIS A 504 -52.52 -23.67 8.18
CA HIS A 504 -51.60 -22.55 7.95
C HIS A 504 -50.77 -22.21 9.19
N GLY A 505 -50.93 -22.94 10.30
CA GLY A 505 -50.19 -22.71 11.54
C GLY A 505 -50.46 -21.34 12.18
N ILE A 506 -51.64 -20.75 11.95
CA ILE A 506 -52.01 -19.44 12.52
C ILE A 506 -53.06 -19.62 13.62
N LYS A 507 -53.18 -18.64 14.52
CA LYS A 507 -54.24 -18.59 15.55
C LYS A 507 -55.57 -18.15 14.91
N ASP A 508 -56.70 -18.65 15.39
CA ASP A 508 -58.02 -18.27 14.86
C ASP A 508 -58.44 -16.85 15.31
N GLY A 509 -59.48 -16.30 14.68
CA GLY A 509 -60.06 -14.99 15.00
C GLY A 509 -61.22 -15.00 15.99
N SER A 510 -61.49 -16.12 16.67
CA SER A 510 -62.61 -16.26 17.62
C SER A 510 -62.40 -15.46 18.90
N ASN A 511 -63.48 -15.23 19.65
CA ASN A 511 -63.41 -14.59 20.96
C ASN A 511 -62.45 -15.32 21.93
N SER A 512 -62.33 -16.65 21.83
CA SER A 512 -61.43 -17.43 22.68
C SER A 512 -59.97 -17.09 22.41
N SER A 513 -59.58 -17.09 21.13
CA SER A 513 -58.24 -16.67 20.70
C SER A 513 -57.96 -15.20 21.01
N LEU A 514 -58.93 -14.31 20.70
CA LEU A 514 -58.80 -12.88 20.95
C LEU A 514 -58.69 -12.52 22.44
N LYS A 515 -59.26 -13.32 23.35
CA LYS A 515 -59.11 -13.12 24.80
C LYS A 515 -57.65 -13.15 25.24
N ASN A 516 -56.83 -13.94 24.54
CA ASN A 516 -55.40 -14.10 24.80
C ASN A 516 -54.54 -13.11 24.01
N HIS A 517 -55.14 -12.23 23.20
CA HIS A 517 -54.42 -11.20 22.47
C HIS A 517 -53.82 -10.18 23.46
N PRO A 518 -52.54 -9.77 23.34
CA PRO A 518 -51.88 -8.86 24.29
C PRO A 518 -52.68 -7.58 24.60
N ILE A 519 -53.23 -6.92 23.57
CA ILE A 519 -54.09 -5.72 23.71
C ILE A 519 -55.36 -5.98 24.55
N LEU A 520 -55.95 -7.17 24.44
CA LEU A 520 -57.23 -7.49 25.07
C LEU A 520 -57.07 -8.20 26.40
N SER A 521 -56.04 -9.01 26.57
CA SER A 521 -55.84 -9.88 27.73
C SER A 521 -55.93 -9.13 29.06
N GLU A 522 -55.31 -7.94 29.14
CA GLU A 522 -55.36 -7.10 30.33
C GLU A 522 -56.75 -6.50 30.56
N ARG A 523 -57.43 -6.07 29.49
CA ARG A 523 -58.82 -5.57 29.58
C ARG A 523 -59.76 -6.69 30.03
N MET A 524 -59.58 -7.91 29.53
CA MET A 524 -60.39 -9.07 29.94
C MET A 524 -60.21 -9.38 31.43
N LYS A 525 -59.00 -9.23 31.98
CA LYS A 525 -58.76 -9.35 33.44
C LYS A 525 -59.45 -8.25 34.25
N GLN A 526 -59.60 -7.06 33.67
CA GLN A 526 -60.29 -5.91 34.30
C GLN A 526 -61.82 -5.95 34.19
N GLY A 527 -62.40 -7.10 33.82
CA GLY A 527 -63.85 -7.32 33.76
C GLY A 527 -64.52 -6.95 32.44
N TRP A 528 -63.75 -6.71 31.37
CA TRP A 528 -64.32 -6.55 30.03
C TRP A 528 -64.72 -7.90 29.44
N THR A 529 -65.77 -7.92 28.64
CA THR A 529 -66.31 -9.13 27.97
C THR A 529 -66.62 -8.84 26.50
N PHE A 530 -66.70 -9.88 25.68
CA PHE A 530 -67.09 -9.75 24.26
C PHE A 530 -68.61 -9.69 24.04
N SER A 531 -69.41 -10.00 25.06
CA SER A 531 -70.87 -10.07 24.98
C SER A 531 -71.48 -8.86 25.67
N LYS A 532 -72.51 -8.28 25.05
CA LYS A 532 -73.24 -7.16 25.65
C LYS A 532 -73.95 -7.64 26.93
N PRO A 533 -73.73 -6.99 28.10
CA PRO A 533 -74.47 -7.31 29.31
C PRO A 533 -75.98 -7.13 29.10
N SER A 534 -76.77 -8.11 29.55
CA SER A 534 -78.24 -8.06 29.53
C SER A 534 -78.80 -7.98 30.95
N ALA A 535 -79.95 -7.30 31.07
CA ALA A 535 -80.68 -7.03 32.32
C ALA A 535 -81.42 -8.25 32.87
#